data_AF-A0A6A3ZZR2-F1
#
_entry.id   AF-A0A6A3ZZR2-F1
#
_cell.length_a   1.000
_cell.length_b   1.000
_cell.length_c   1.000
_cell.angle_alpha   90.00
_cell.angle_beta   90.00
_cell.angle_gamma   90.00
#
_symmetry.space_group_name_H-M   'P 1'
#
loop_
_entity.id
_entity.type
_entity.pdbx_description
1 polymer ?
#
loop_
_entity_poly.entity_id
_entity_poly.type
_entity_poly.pdbx_seq_one_letter_code
_entity_poly.pdbx_strand_id
1 'polypeptide(L)'
;MFKVDVENTTRRRLKRIRSDNGGEYTGRLFKEYLSKQGIRHEKTVSYTPQQNGLAERMNRSLVEMARCMLYHEGINKNWISNIVTVKTPYEIVYQKKPQLKNLKVFGALGYGHIPDEKRRKLDAKAFKCRFLGYENGVKGYRVLNVATGQVKIVRTVKFMKTTNTARVVARVTRAT
;
A
#
# COMPACT_ATOMS: atom_id res chain seq x y z
N MET A 1 7.12 -16.89 0.66
CA MET A 1 7.69 -15.64 1.22
C MET A 1 6.78 -15.06 2.31
N PHE A 2 5.50 -14.80 2.02
CA PHE A 2 4.52 -14.21 2.96
C PHE A 2 4.51 -14.76 4.41
N LYS A 3 4.50 -16.09 4.62
CA LYS A 3 4.50 -16.69 5.96
C LYS A 3 5.67 -16.20 6.82
N VAL A 4 6.89 -16.33 6.28
CA VAL A 4 8.13 -16.01 7.01
C VAL A 4 8.17 -14.52 7.33
N ASP A 5 7.77 -13.67 6.39
CA ASP A 5 7.73 -12.22 6.60
C ASP A 5 6.76 -11.84 7.72
N VAL A 6 5.55 -12.39 7.72
CA VAL A 6 4.54 -12.14 8.77
C VAL A 6 5.02 -12.64 10.12
N GLU A 7 5.57 -13.85 10.19
CA GLU A 7 6.07 -14.44 11.44
C GLU A 7 7.26 -13.66 12.01
N ASN A 8 8.21 -13.26 11.16
CA ASN A 8 9.38 -12.49 11.56
C ASN A 8 9.01 -11.08 12.01
N THR A 9 8.11 -10.41 11.28
CA THR A 9 7.73 -9.03 11.61
C THR A 9 6.93 -9.02 12.90
N THR A 10 5.93 -9.89 13.04
CA THR A 10 5.04 -9.92 14.22
C THR A 10 5.63 -10.66 15.42
N ARG A 11 6.72 -11.42 15.23
CA ARG A 11 7.28 -12.39 16.19
C ARG A 11 6.25 -13.41 16.69
N ARG A 12 5.22 -13.70 15.87
CA ARG A 12 4.15 -14.64 16.19
C ARG A 12 4.04 -15.67 15.09
N ARG A 13 3.95 -16.95 15.47
CA ARG A 13 3.75 -18.03 14.50
C ARG A 13 2.35 -18.00 13.93
N LEU A 14 2.24 -18.23 12.63
CA LEU A 14 0.98 -18.34 11.94
C LEU A 14 0.38 -19.71 12.25
N LYS A 15 -0.79 -19.73 12.91
CA LYS A 15 -1.43 -20.98 13.38
C LYS A 15 -2.56 -21.45 12.47
N ARG A 16 -3.29 -20.51 11.87
CA ARG A 16 -4.50 -20.77 11.08
C ARG A 16 -4.59 -19.85 9.88
N ILE A 17 -5.04 -20.40 8.76
CA ILE A 17 -5.45 -19.66 7.55
C ILE A 17 -6.89 -20.01 7.25
N ARG A 18 -7.71 -18.99 6.96
CA ARG A 18 -9.06 -19.18 6.44
C ARG A 18 -9.11 -18.69 5.00
N SER A 19 -9.56 -19.53 4.07
CA SER A 19 -9.75 -19.15 2.66
C SER A 19 -11.12 -19.61 2.17
N ASP A 20 -11.52 -19.09 1.00
CA ASP A 20 -12.63 -19.64 0.25
C ASP A 20 -12.28 -21.00 -0.38
N ASN A 21 -13.26 -21.61 -1.05
CA ASN A 21 -13.09 -22.83 -1.84
C ASN A 21 -12.48 -22.55 -3.22
N GLY A 22 -11.76 -21.43 -3.42
CA GLY A 22 -11.07 -21.15 -4.67
C GLY A 22 -10.08 -22.27 -5.04
N GLY A 23 -10.00 -22.60 -6.33
CA GLY A 23 -9.15 -23.67 -6.86
C GLY A 23 -7.67 -23.52 -6.46
N GLU A 24 -7.20 -22.28 -6.39
CA GLU A 24 -5.81 -21.93 -6.04
C GLU A 24 -5.45 -22.30 -4.59
N TYR A 25 -6.41 -22.22 -3.67
CA TYR A 25 -6.23 -22.53 -2.26
C TYR A 25 -6.62 -23.97 -1.88
N THR A 26 -7.12 -24.75 -2.84
CA THR A 26 -7.54 -26.14 -2.63
C THR A 26 -6.60 -27.15 -3.26
N GLY A 27 -5.55 -26.69 -3.95
CA GLY A 27 -4.53 -27.53 -4.55
C GLY A 27 -3.77 -28.39 -3.53
N ARG A 28 -3.41 -29.61 -3.96
CA ARG A 28 -2.67 -30.58 -3.13
C ARG A 28 -1.35 -30.02 -2.60
N LEU A 29 -0.60 -29.32 -3.43
CA LEU A 29 0.67 -28.68 -3.06
C LEU A 29 0.52 -27.66 -1.93
N PHE A 30 -0.57 -26.86 -1.97
CA PHE A 30 -0.84 -25.87 -0.93
C PHE A 30 -1.19 -26.55 0.40
N LYS A 31 -2.01 -27.61 0.35
CA LYS A 31 -2.38 -28.39 1.54
C LYS A 31 -1.17 -29.11 2.16
N GLU A 32 -0.31 -29.70 1.34
CA GLU A 32 0.95 -30.33 1.78
C GLU A 32 1.88 -29.32 2.44
N TYR A 33 2.03 -28.13 1.85
CA TYR A 33 2.81 -27.03 2.43
C TYR A 33 2.26 -26.61 3.80
N LEU A 34 0.94 -26.37 3.92
CA LEU A 34 0.34 -25.96 5.19
C LEU A 34 0.48 -27.05 6.26
N SER A 35 0.30 -28.32 5.90
CA SER A 35 0.48 -29.46 6.79
C SER A 35 1.93 -29.54 7.31
N LYS A 36 2.92 -29.46 6.41
CA LYS A 36 4.35 -29.44 6.75
C LYS A 36 4.72 -28.30 7.71
N GLN A 37 4.03 -27.16 7.59
CA GLN A 37 4.23 -25.99 8.44
C GLN A 37 3.43 -26.02 9.76
N GLY A 38 2.57 -27.02 9.96
CA GLY A 38 1.67 -27.12 11.11
C GLY A 38 0.56 -26.07 11.13
N ILE A 39 0.18 -25.54 9.97
CA ILE A 39 -0.86 -24.51 9.84
C ILE A 39 -2.20 -25.19 9.57
N ARG A 40 -3.20 -24.89 10.40
CA ARG A 40 -4.58 -25.35 10.16
C ARG A 40 -5.24 -24.51 9.06
N HIS A 41 -5.69 -25.18 8.00
CA HIS A 41 -6.46 -24.58 6.92
C HIS A 41 -7.95 -24.76 7.17
N GLU A 42 -8.66 -23.65 7.37
CA GLU A 42 -10.11 -23.61 7.48
C GLU A 42 -10.68 -23.11 6.15
N LYS A 43 -11.59 -23.87 5.54
CA LYS A 43 -12.26 -23.44 4.30
C LYS A 43 -13.65 -22.94 4.64
N THR A 44 -14.09 -21.85 4.00
CA THR A 44 -15.46 -21.39 4.15
C THR A 44 -16.42 -22.42 3.56
N VAL A 45 -17.59 -22.58 4.18
CA VAL A 45 -18.63 -23.45 3.63
C VAL A 45 -19.10 -22.87 2.30
N SER A 46 -19.29 -23.73 1.29
CA SER A 46 -19.84 -23.30 0.00
C SER A 46 -21.17 -22.55 0.22
N TYR A 47 -21.41 -21.50 -0.56
CA TYR A 47 -22.59 -20.63 -0.46
C TYR A 47 -22.72 -19.80 0.82
N THR A 48 -21.64 -19.60 1.59
CA THR A 48 -21.61 -18.67 2.75
C THR A 48 -20.67 -17.47 2.54
N PRO A 49 -20.96 -16.55 1.60
CA PRO A 49 -20.10 -15.38 1.32
C PRO A 49 -19.89 -14.47 2.54
N GLN A 50 -20.78 -14.52 3.53
CA GLN A 50 -20.67 -13.76 4.78
C GLN A 50 -19.42 -14.15 5.59
N GLN A 51 -18.95 -15.41 5.50
CA GLN A 51 -17.75 -15.87 6.22
C GLN A 51 -16.46 -15.23 5.68
N ASN A 52 -16.43 -14.95 4.37
CA ASN A 52 -15.33 -14.22 3.73
C ASN A 52 -15.59 -12.71 3.65
N GLY A 53 -16.79 -12.28 4.04
CA GLY A 53 -17.26 -10.90 3.88
C GLY A 53 -16.38 -9.85 4.55
N LEU A 54 -15.63 -10.18 5.61
CA LEU A 54 -14.66 -9.27 6.21
C LEU A 54 -13.46 -8.99 5.28
N ALA A 55 -12.88 -10.04 4.69
CA ALA A 55 -11.77 -9.91 3.77
C ALA A 55 -12.21 -9.21 2.48
N GLU A 56 -13.39 -9.57 1.95
CA GLU A 56 -13.96 -8.93 0.76
C GLU A 56 -14.30 -7.45 0.99
N ARG A 57 -14.93 -7.10 2.12
CA ARG A 57 -15.19 -5.69 2.46
C ARG A 57 -13.90 -4.91 2.60
N MET A 58 -12.90 -5.47 3.26
CA MET A 58 -11.60 -4.81 3.42
C MET A 58 -10.93 -4.61 2.05
N ASN A 59 -10.89 -5.63 1.20
CA ASN A 59 -10.34 -5.52 -0.16
C ASN A 59 -11.10 -4.49 -1.00
N ARG A 60 -12.43 -4.45 -0.90
CA ARG A 60 -13.26 -3.45 -1.60
C ARG A 60 -12.94 -2.03 -1.13
N SER A 61 -12.94 -1.79 0.18
CA SER A 61 -12.58 -0.49 0.75
C SER A 61 -11.16 -0.07 0.37
N LEU A 62 -10.20 -1.00 0.32
CA LEU A 62 -8.83 -0.73 -0.14
C LEU A 62 -8.81 -0.26 -1.59
N VAL A 63 -9.51 -0.97 -2.47
CA VAL A 63 -9.61 -0.62 -3.90
C VAL A 63 -10.32 0.73 -4.07
N GLU A 64 -11.38 1.01 -3.32
CA GLU A 64 -12.11 2.27 -3.38
C GLU A 64 -11.29 3.45 -2.89
N MET A 65 -10.66 3.36 -1.71
CA MET A 65 -9.77 4.42 -1.20
C MET A 65 -8.67 4.76 -2.19
N ALA A 66 -8.10 3.73 -2.81
CA ALA A 66 -7.05 3.93 -3.76
C ALA A 66 -7.53 4.50 -5.10
N ARG A 67 -8.74 4.12 -5.55
CA ARG A 67 -9.40 4.81 -6.68
C ARG A 67 -9.62 6.29 -6.37
N CYS A 68 -10.06 6.65 -5.16
CA CYS A 68 -10.23 8.04 -4.75
C CYS A 68 -8.89 8.81 -4.76
N MET A 69 -7.81 8.22 -4.23
CA MET A 69 -6.49 8.85 -4.24
C MET A 69 -5.95 9.04 -5.67
N LEU A 70 -6.13 8.04 -6.54
CA LEU A 70 -5.73 8.14 -7.94
C LEU A 70 -6.54 9.19 -8.71
N TYR A 71 -7.85 9.26 -8.47
CA TYR A 71 -8.74 10.25 -9.10
C TYR A 71 -8.40 11.68 -8.67
N HIS A 72 -8.17 11.90 -7.37
CA HIS A 72 -7.80 13.21 -6.83
C HIS A 72 -6.49 13.73 -7.46
N GLU A 73 -5.55 12.83 -7.73
CA GLU A 73 -4.22 13.18 -8.26
C GLU A 73 -4.13 13.10 -9.80
N GLY A 74 -5.16 12.61 -10.49
CA GLY A 74 -5.18 12.43 -11.94
C GLY A 74 -4.20 11.36 -12.46
N ILE A 75 -3.96 10.29 -11.68
CA ILE A 75 -2.97 9.24 -11.98
C ILE A 75 -3.67 7.96 -12.48
N ASN A 76 -3.12 7.34 -13.54
CA ASN A 76 -3.68 6.12 -14.16
C ASN A 76 -3.73 4.89 -13.22
N LYS A 77 -4.72 4.01 -13.44
CA LYS A 77 -5.25 2.96 -12.53
C LYS A 77 -4.32 1.84 -12.00
N ASN A 78 -3.06 1.75 -12.41
CA ASN A 78 -2.28 0.49 -12.30
C ASN A 78 -1.43 0.26 -11.01
N TRP A 79 -1.66 0.95 -9.88
CA TRP A 79 -0.55 1.15 -8.89
C TRP A 79 -0.85 0.87 -7.41
N ILE A 80 -1.92 0.18 -7.06
CA ILE A 80 -2.40 0.20 -5.67
C ILE A 80 -1.81 -0.96 -4.86
N SER A 81 -0.93 -0.64 -3.89
CA SER A 81 -0.67 -1.51 -2.74
C SER A 81 -0.76 -0.71 -1.42
N ASN A 82 -1.67 -1.15 -0.55
CA ASN A 82 -1.77 -0.89 0.89
C ASN A 82 -2.09 0.56 1.34
N ILE A 83 -3.37 0.81 1.68
CA ILE A 83 -3.83 2.01 2.39
C ILE A 83 -4.61 1.59 3.65
N VAL A 84 -4.48 2.33 4.73
CA VAL A 84 -4.74 1.88 6.10
C VAL A 84 -6.07 2.39 6.67
N THR A 85 -6.75 1.54 7.45
CA THR A 85 -7.99 1.76 8.21
C THR A 85 -7.83 2.62 9.47
N VAL A 86 -8.95 2.97 10.11
CA VAL A 86 -9.15 3.92 11.25
C VAL A 86 -8.31 3.63 12.52
N LYS A 87 -7.83 2.38 12.68
CA LYS A 87 -6.65 2.05 13.51
C LYS A 87 -5.67 1.35 12.60
N THR A 88 -4.41 1.76 12.63
CA THR A 88 -3.45 1.13 11.73
C THR A 88 -3.30 -0.34 12.09
N PRO A 89 -3.33 -1.31 11.15
CA PRO A 89 -2.99 -2.70 11.44
C PRO A 89 -1.66 -2.80 12.19
N TYR A 90 -0.76 -1.85 11.94
CA TYR A 90 0.48 -1.64 12.70
C TYR A 90 0.22 -1.44 14.21
N GLU A 91 -0.66 -0.52 14.62
CA GLU A 91 -1.00 -0.33 16.03
C GLU A 91 -1.64 -1.56 16.66
N ILE A 92 -2.52 -2.25 15.93
CA ILE A 92 -3.20 -3.46 16.43
C ILE A 92 -2.18 -4.59 16.64
N VAL A 93 -1.23 -4.74 15.73
CA VAL A 93 -0.25 -5.83 15.73
C VAL A 93 0.93 -5.56 16.67
N TYR A 94 1.45 -4.33 16.66
CA TYR A 94 2.67 -3.96 17.40
C TYR A 94 2.38 -3.23 18.71
N GLN A 95 1.11 -2.93 19.02
CA GLN A 95 0.68 -2.14 20.18
C GLN A 95 1.43 -0.80 20.34
N LYS A 96 1.96 -0.29 19.23
CA LYS A 96 2.82 0.90 19.16
C LYS A 96 2.30 1.81 18.06
N LYS A 97 2.16 3.10 18.37
CA LYS A 97 1.82 4.11 17.35
C LYS A 97 2.91 4.16 16.27
N PRO A 98 2.56 4.15 14.97
CA PRO A 98 3.54 4.25 13.91
C PRO A 98 4.26 5.60 13.98
N GLN A 99 5.57 5.60 13.73
CA GLN A 99 6.30 6.85 13.58
C GLN A 99 5.99 7.46 12.20
N LEU A 100 5.17 8.50 12.18
CA LEU A 100 4.73 9.15 10.94
C LEU A 100 5.71 10.22 10.41
N LYS A 101 6.83 10.48 11.11
CA LYS A 101 7.81 11.54 10.75
C LYS A 101 8.31 11.45 9.30
N ASN A 102 8.44 10.23 8.79
CA ASN A 102 8.94 9.97 7.45
C ASN A 102 7.82 9.76 6.42
N LEU A 103 6.55 9.75 6.84
CA LEU A 103 5.41 9.53 5.96
C LEU A 103 5.28 10.72 5.00
N LYS A 104 5.22 10.42 3.71
CA LYS A 104 4.94 11.40 2.66
C LYS A 104 3.54 11.15 2.11
N VAL A 105 2.84 12.24 1.80
CA VAL A 105 1.47 12.19 1.29
C VAL A 105 1.50 11.65 -0.13
N PHE A 106 0.70 10.63 -0.42
CA PHE A 106 0.53 10.11 -1.78
C PHE A 106 0.13 11.26 -2.72
N GLY A 107 0.72 11.29 -3.92
CA GLY A 107 0.49 12.36 -4.89
C GLY A 107 1.33 13.62 -4.67
N ALA A 108 1.97 13.78 -3.50
CA ALA A 108 2.73 14.99 -3.19
C ALA A 108 3.73 15.34 -4.29
N LEU A 109 3.65 16.60 -4.74
CA LEU A 109 4.53 17.12 -5.77
C LEU A 109 5.95 17.28 -5.23
N GLY A 110 6.92 16.83 -6.00
CA GLY A 110 8.32 16.93 -5.64
C GLY A 110 9.26 16.87 -6.84
N TYR A 111 10.55 17.00 -6.56
CA TYR A 111 11.61 16.91 -7.54
C TYR A 111 12.51 15.72 -7.21
N GLY A 112 12.52 14.73 -8.10
CA GLY A 112 13.37 13.55 -8.00
C GLY A 112 14.78 13.85 -8.51
N HIS A 113 15.80 13.50 -7.74
CA HIS A 113 17.20 13.69 -8.14
C HIS A 113 17.60 12.71 -9.24
N ILE A 114 18.29 13.22 -10.28
CA ILE A 114 18.88 12.41 -11.35
C ILE A 114 20.34 12.09 -10.96
N PRO A 115 20.77 10.82 -10.90
CA PRO A 115 22.17 10.47 -10.62
C PRO A 115 23.15 11.11 -11.61
N ASP A 116 24.35 11.49 -11.15
CA ASP A 116 25.38 12.11 -12.01
C ASP A 116 25.77 11.20 -13.19
N GLU A 117 25.77 9.88 -12.99
CA GLU A 117 26.02 8.86 -14.03
C GLU A 117 25.08 8.96 -15.24
N LYS A 118 23.87 9.50 -15.04
CA LYS A 118 22.84 9.66 -16.08
C LYS A 118 22.80 11.08 -16.64
N ARG A 119 23.78 11.92 -16.29
CA ARG A 119 23.86 13.33 -16.69
C ARG A 119 25.12 13.60 -17.50
N ARG A 120 24.99 14.41 -18.54
CA ARG A 120 26.09 15.08 -19.23
C ARG A 120 26.26 16.50 -18.69
N LYS A 121 27.35 17.16 -19.08
CA LYS A 121 27.63 18.55 -18.71
C LYS A 121 26.45 19.45 -19.14
N LEU A 122 25.90 20.22 -18.20
CA LEU A 122 24.72 21.10 -18.34
C LEU A 122 23.33 20.41 -18.31
N ASP A 123 23.23 19.09 -18.11
CA ASP A 123 21.93 18.44 -17.99
C ASP A 123 21.19 18.81 -16.69
N ALA A 124 19.86 18.75 -16.75
CA ALA A 124 19.00 18.97 -15.60
C ALA A 124 19.32 17.99 -14.45
N LYS A 125 19.44 18.52 -13.23
CA LYS A 125 19.80 17.73 -12.03
C LYS A 125 18.61 17.03 -11.35
N ALA A 126 17.39 17.43 -11.72
CA ALA A 126 16.17 16.90 -11.15
C ALA A 126 15.01 16.92 -12.15
N PHE A 127 14.01 16.08 -11.92
CA PHE A 127 12.76 16.06 -12.70
C PHE A 127 11.55 16.22 -11.79
N LYS A 128 10.50 16.87 -12.31
CA LYS A 128 9.22 17.05 -11.60
C LYS A 128 8.48 15.72 -11.51
N CYS A 129 8.06 15.36 -10.30
CA CYS A 129 7.44 14.05 -10.03
C CYS A 129 6.33 14.12 -8.98
N ARG A 130 5.41 13.14 -8.99
CA ARG A 130 4.44 12.92 -7.90
C ARG A 130 4.83 11.70 -7.09
N PHE A 131 4.68 11.79 -5.77
CA PHE A 131 4.95 10.68 -4.86
C PHE A 131 3.96 9.54 -5.05
N LEU A 132 4.41 8.30 -5.19
CA LEU A 132 3.53 7.13 -5.23
C LEU A 132 3.69 6.22 -4.02
N GLY A 133 4.84 6.21 -3.36
CA GLY A 133 5.09 5.35 -2.22
C GLY A 133 6.56 5.03 -2.01
N TYR A 134 6.82 4.06 -1.16
CA TYR A 134 8.16 3.55 -0.89
C TYR A 134 8.36 2.26 -1.68
N GLU A 135 9.58 2.03 -2.15
CA GLU A 135 9.93 0.80 -2.85
C GLU A 135 10.22 -0.32 -1.83
N ASN A 136 9.76 -1.54 -2.10
CA ASN A 136 10.04 -2.67 -1.22
C ASN A 136 11.48 -3.15 -1.44
N GLY A 137 12.21 -3.41 -0.35
CA GLY A 137 13.58 -3.94 -0.41
C GLY A 137 14.66 -2.91 -0.77
N VAL A 138 14.30 -1.66 -1.11
CA VAL A 138 15.26 -0.59 -1.42
C VAL A 138 14.90 0.66 -0.63
N LYS A 139 15.89 1.36 -0.07
CA LYS A 139 15.69 2.67 0.56
C LYS A 139 15.51 3.76 -0.50
N GLY A 140 14.40 3.68 -1.23
CA GLY A 140 14.05 4.57 -2.33
C GLY A 140 12.57 4.91 -2.35
N TYR A 141 12.25 6.03 -3.00
CA TYR A 141 10.90 6.48 -3.24
C TYR A 141 10.47 6.06 -4.64
N ARG A 142 9.24 5.57 -4.75
CA ARG A 142 8.56 5.35 -6.02
C ARG A 142 7.85 6.65 -6.41
N VAL A 143 8.19 7.19 -7.58
CA VAL A 143 7.65 8.48 -8.05
C VAL A 143 7.21 8.41 -9.51
N LEU A 144 6.11 9.09 -9.83
CA LEU A 144 5.65 9.28 -11.19
C LEU A 144 6.35 10.50 -11.80
N ASN A 145 7.10 10.34 -12.88
CA ASN A 145 7.59 11.47 -13.65
C ASN A 145 6.43 12.16 -14.35
N VAL A 146 6.19 13.44 -14.03
CA VAL A 146 5.05 14.20 -14.57
C VAL A 146 5.18 14.43 -16.08
N ALA A 147 6.41 14.55 -16.59
CA ALA A 147 6.64 14.82 -18.00
C ALA A 147 6.45 13.58 -18.89
N THR A 148 6.86 12.40 -18.40
CA THR A 148 6.85 11.17 -19.21
C THR A 148 5.74 10.19 -18.83
N GLY A 149 5.04 10.41 -17.72
CA GLY A 149 4.05 9.46 -17.18
C GLY A 149 4.65 8.14 -16.69
N GLN A 150 5.99 8.02 -16.68
CA GLN A 150 6.68 6.80 -16.26
C GLN A 150 7.00 6.83 -14.77
N VAL A 151 6.90 5.69 -14.11
CA VAL A 151 7.32 5.58 -12.73
C VAL A 151 8.78 5.19 -12.63
N LYS A 152 9.47 5.86 -11.72
CA LYS A 152 10.88 5.66 -11.43
C LYS A 152 11.06 5.45 -9.93
N ILE A 153 12.05 4.63 -9.59
CA ILE A 153 12.54 4.51 -8.23
C ILE A 153 13.71 5.48 -8.10
N VAL A 154 13.63 6.38 -7.11
CA VAL A 154 14.64 7.41 -6.86
C VAL A 154 15.04 7.43 -5.40
N ARG A 155 16.32 7.60 -5.13
CA ARG A 155 16.85 7.66 -3.76
C ARG A 155 16.42 8.93 -3.03
N THR A 156 16.42 10.06 -3.73
CA THR A 156 16.24 11.38 -3.12
C THR A 156 15.15 12.15 -3.85
N VAL A 157 14.15 12.62 -3.09
CA VAL A 157 13.07 13.48 -3.57
C VAL A 157 12.97 14.69 -2.67
N LYS A 158 12.96 15.89 -3.26
CA LYS A 158 12.64 17.13 -2.55
C LYS A 158 11.17 17.45 -2.77
N PHE A 159 10.36 17.24 -1.74
CA PHE A 159 8.92 17.53 -1.77
C PHE A 159 8.67 19.03 -1.65
N MET A 160 7.75 19.55 -2.45
CA MET A 160 7.27 20.92 -2.30
C MET A 160 6.42 21.01 -1.03
N LYS A 161 6.64 22.04 -0.21
CA LYS A 161 5.75 22.32 0.92
C LYS A 161 4.43 22.81 0.35
N THR A 162 3.35 22.08 0.60
CA THR A 162 2.01 22.58 0.32
C THR A 162 1.71 23.67 1.36
N THR A 163 1.69 24.94 0.95
CA THR A 163 1.11 26.00 1.77
C THR A 163 -0.38 25.69 1.86
N ASN A 164 -0.82 25.24 3.02
CA ASN A 164 -2.19 24.78 3.22
C ASN A 164 -3.13 26.00 3.29
N THR A 165 -3.55 26.53 2.15
CA THR A 165 -4.59 27.57 2.04
C THR A 165 -5.91 26.97 1.56
N ALA A 166 -6.37 25.90 2.22
CA ALA A 166 -7.74 25.43 2.06
C ALA A 166 -8.35 25.24 3.45
N ARG A 167 -9.10 26.26 3.90
CA ARG A 167 -10.07 26.12 4.98
C ARG A 167 -11.08 25.05 4.56
N VAL A 168 -10.99 23.85 5.13
CA VAL A 168 -12.07 22.86 5.04
C VAL A 168 -13.19 23.35 5.97
N VAL A 169 -14.12 24.13 5.41
CA VAL A 169 -15.39 24.42 6.09
C VAL A 169 -16.26 23.19 5.96
N ALA A 170 -16.32 22.38 7.02
CA ALA A 170 -17.31 21.32 7.13
C ALA A 170 -18.69 21.94 7.38
N ARG A 171 -19.56 22.00 6.36
CA ARG A 171 -20.99 22.21 6.58
C ARG A 171 -21.59 20.88 7.03
N VAL A 172 -22.01 20.82 8.29
CA VAL A 172 -22.83 19.75 8.84
C VAL A 172 -24.29 20.15 8.61
N THR A 173 -24.97 19.52 7.66
CA THR A 173 -26.44 19.58 7.57
C THR A 173 -27.01 18.37 8.32
N ARG A 174 -27.80 18.63 9.38
CA ARG A 174 -28.62 17.62 10.05
C ARG A 174 -29.71 17.14 9.08
N ALA A 175 -29.86 15.83 8.94
CA ALA A 175 -31.08 15.25 8.37
C ALA A 175 -32.11 15.11 9.51
N THR A 176 -33.31 15.65 9.28
CA THR A 176 -34.54 15.34 10.02
C THR A 176 -35.13 14.03 9.53
#